data_AF-A0A973EYX7-F1
#
_entry.id   AF-A0A973EYX7-F1
#
_cell.length_a   1.000
_cell.length_b   1.000
_cell.length_c   1.000
_cell.angle_alpha   90.00
_cell.angle_beta   90.00
_cell.angle_gamma   90.00
#
_symmetry.space_group_name_H-M   'P 1'
#
loop_
_entity.id
_entity.type
_entity.pdbx_description
1 polymer ?
#
loop_
_entity_poly.entity_id
_entity_poly.type
_entity_poly.pdbx_seq_one_letter_code
_entity_poly.pdbx_strand_id
1 'polypeptide(L)'
;VPVMPGSQESLRRINEKYDVIVVSLATEFPTSLIDKQLWLNDHFPFISWKQIVFCGNKSIIRADIMIDDHPKNLDFFEGDTYMFTQPHNSLIKTSRHKRVNSWSEIEAMLKVDKA
;
A
#
# COMPACT_ATOMS: atom_id res chain seq x y z
N VAL A 1 3.29 -6.05 14.73
CA VAL A 1 3.70 -6.58 13.40
C VAL A 1 4.99 -5.86 13.00
N PRO A 2 6.04 -6.52 12.50
CA PRO A 2 7.24 -5.83 12.03
C PRO A 2 6.96 -5.07 10.73
N VAL A 3 7.67 -3.95 10.51
CA VAL A 3 7.63 -3.24 9.22
C VAL A 3 8.31 -4.07 8.12
N MET A 4 7.87 -3.88 6.88
CA MET A 4 8.54 -4.51 5.74
C MET A 4 9.90 -3.83 5.48
N PRO A 5 10.96 -4.58 5.14
CA PRO A 5 12.27 -4.01 4.83
C PRO A 5 12.17 -2.92 3.75
N GLY A 6 12.83 -1.78 3.99
CA GLY A 6 12.85 -0.62 3.09
C GLY A 6 11.58 0.24 3.10
N SER A 7 10.46 -0.24 3.65
CA SER A 7 9.16 0.45 3.54
C SER A 7 9.15 1.89 4.05
N GLN A 8 9.76 2.15 5.20
CA GLN A 8 9.74 3.48 5.82
C GLN A 8 10.44 4.52 4.95
N GLU A 9 11.63 4.20 4.45
CA GLU A 9 12.41 5.12 3.61
C GLU A 9 11.79 5.30 2.23
N SER A 10 11.33 4.20 1.62
CA SER A 10 10.66 4.25 0.32
C SER A 10 9.37 5.06 0.39
N LEU A 11 8.50 4.80 1.37
CA LEU A 11 7.26 5.57 1.53
C LEU A 11 7.53 7.03 1.82
N ARG A 12 8.57 7.37 2.58
CA ARG A 12 8.95 8.77 2.84
C ARG A 12 9.26 9.49 1.53
N ARG A 13 10.10 8.91 0.66
CA ARG A 13 10.45 9.50 -0.64
C ARG A 13 9.28 9.54 -1.62
N ILE A 14 8.44 8.51 -1.61
CA ILE A 14 7.21 8.49 -2.42
C ILE A 14 6.27 9.61 -1.97
N ASN A 15 6.11 9.80 -0.66
CA ASN A 15 5.26 10.84 -0.08
C ASN A 15 5.76 12.28 -0.35
N GLU A 16 7.04 12.46 -0.72
CA GLU A 16 7.58 13.74 -1.18
C GLU A 16 7.18 14.06 -2.63
N LYS A 17 6.82 13.06 -3.43
CA LYS A 17 6.53 13.19 -4.88
C LYS A 17 5.08 12.89 -5.27
N TYR A 18 4.35 12.16 -4.43
CA TYR A 18 2.99 11.68 -4.67
C TYR A 18 2.09 11.96 -3.48
N ASP A 19 0.79 12.18 -3.76
CA ASP A 19 -0.24 12.23 -2.72
C ASP A 19 -0.53 10.82 -2.20
N VAL A 20 0.19 10.40 -1.16
CA VAL A 20 0.05 9.06 -0.57
C VAL A 20 -1.15 9.01 0.37
N ILE A 21 -2.02 8.02 0.15
CA ILE A 21 -3.09 7.63 1.06
C ILE A 21 -2.91 6.16 1.46
N VAL A 22 -2.84 5.89 2.76
CA VAL A 22 -2.80 4.54 3.32
C VAL A 22 -4.23 4.03 3.49
N VAL A 23 -4.60 3.00 2.73
CA VAL A 23 -5.93 2.37 2.78
C VAL A 23 -5.84 0.99 3.41
N SER A 24 -6.56 0.76 4.51
CA SER A 24 -6.64 -0.54 5.17
C SER A 24 -8.09 -0.99 5.37
N LEU A 25 -8.34 -2.28 5.15
CA LEU A 25 -9.61 -2.89 5.59
C LEU A 25 -9.58 -2.98 7.11
N ALA A 26 -10.60 -2.42 7.77
CA ALA A 26 -10.68 -2.44 9.24
C ALA A 26 -12.12 -2.51 9.77
N THR A 27 -13.15 -2.20 8.97
CA THR A 27 -14.54 -2.23 9.46
C THR A 27 -15.06 -3.65 9.71
N GLU A 28 -14.49 -4.66 9.06
CA GLU A 28 -14.75 -6.08 9.33
C GLU A 28 -14.20 -6.52 10.70
N PHE A 29 -13.15 -5.84 11.19
CA PHE A 29 -12.50 -6.13 12.47
C PHE A 29 -12.41 -4.84 13.31
N PRO A 30 -13.52 -4.37 13.90
CA PRO A 30 -13.59 -3.04 14.54
C PRO A 30 -12.55 -2.81 15.64
N THR A 31 -12.15 -3.87 16.35
CA THR A 31 -11.11 -3.80 17.38
C THR A 31 -9.72 -3.48 16.80
N SER A 32 -9.47 -3.77 15.53
CA SER A 32 -8.18 -3.53 14.87
C SER A 32 -7.95 -2.07 14.45
N LEU A 33 -8.97 -1.22 14.50
CA LEU A 33 -8.89 0.18 14.04
C LEU A 33 -7.84 0.97 14.83
N ILE A 34 -7.90 0.90 16.16
CA ILE A 34 -6.96 1.59 17.04
C ILE A 34 -5.56 1.03 16.85
N ASP A 35 -5.41 -0.30 16.82
CA ASP A 35 -4.11 -0.96 16.66
C ASP A 35 -3.43 -0.55 15.34
N LYS A 36 -4.18 -0.49 14.23
CA LYS A 36 -3.66 -0.05 12.93
C LYS A 36 -3.22 1.42 12.96
N GLN A 37 -3.99 2.28 13.61
CA GLN A 37 -3.67 3.71 13.71
C GLN A 37 -2.42 3.95 14.56
N LEU A 38 -2.33 3.33 15.73
CA LEU A 38 -1.16 3.45 16.61
C LEU A 38 0.09 2.87 15.95
N TRP A 39 -0.04 1.70 15.30
CA TRP A 39 1.07 1.08 14.58
C TRP A 39 1.61 1.97 13.45
N LEU A 40 0.72 2.60 12.67
CA LEU A 40 1.14 3.57 11.65
C LEU A 40 1.81 4.79 12.26
N ASN A 41 1.30 5.33 13.37
CA ASN A 41 1.89 6.47 14.05
C ASN A 41 3.30 6.17 14.58
N ASP A 42 3.51 4.99 15.15
CA ASP A 42 4.79 4.59 15.74
C ASP A 42 5.86 4.31 14.66
N HIS A 43 5.46 3.75 13.51
CA HIS A 43 6.39 3.30 12.47
C HIS A 43 6.52 4.25 11.27
N PHE A 44 5.50 5.04 10.97
CA PHE A 44 5.46 5.96 9.83
C PHE A 44 5.00 7.35 10.29
N PRO A 45 5.74 8.02 11.20
CA PRO A 45 5.29 9.29 11.82
C PRO A 45 5.15 10.46 10.82
N PHE A 46 5.65 10.30 9.60
CA PHE A 46 5.49 11.26 8.50
C PHE A 46 4.17 11.11 7.74
N ILE A 47 3.41 10.02 7.94
CA ILE A 47 2.07 9.83 7.39
C ILE A 47 1.06 10.44 8.36
N SER A 48 0.42 11.53 7.95
CA SER A 48 -0.60 12.20 8.76
C SER A 48 -1.85 11.34 8.90
N TRP A 49 -2.60 11.51 10.00
CA TRP A 49 -3.94 10.92 10.15
C TRP A 49 -4.90 11.30 9.00
N LYS A 50 -4.66 12.44 8.33
CA LYS A 50 -5.41 12.86 7.14
C LYS A 50 -5.16 11.99 5.91
N GLN A 51 -4.08 11.23 5.90
CA GLN A 51 -3.67 10.34 4.82
C GLN A 51 -4.11 8.89 5.06
N ILE A 52 -4.96 8.62 6.04
CA ILE A 52 -5.35 7.26 6.43
C ILE A 52 -6.84 7.05 6.17
N VAL A 53 -7.16 5.98 5.45
CA VAL A 53 -8.54 5.54 5.19
C VAL A 53 -8.74 4.12 5.70
N PHE A 54 -9.59 4.00 6.71
CA PHE A 54 -10.11 2.71 7.16
C PHE A 54 -11.47 2.46 6.52
N CYS A 55 -11.59 1.37 5.77
CA CYS A 55 -12.81 1.06 5.02
C CYS A 55 -13.15 -0.43 5.07
N GLY A 56 -14.31 -0.80 4.52
CA GLY A 56 -14.71 -2.19 4.31
C GLY A 56 -14.57 -2.67 2.86
N ASN A 57 -14.42 -1.73 1.92
CA ASN A 57 -14.38 -2.02 0.49
C ASN A 57 -13.43 -1.04 -0.20
N LYS A 58 -12.37 -1.55 -0.83
CA LYS A 58 -11.38 -0.72 -1.56
C LYS A 58 -11.82 -0.31 -2.96
N SER A 59 -12.89 -0.90 -3.52
CA SER A 59 -13.40 -0.50 -4.85
C SER A 59 -13.96 0.92 -4.92
N ILE A 60 -14.22 1.56 -3.77
CA ILE A 60 -14.67 2.95 -3.70
C ILE A 60 -13.52 3.96 -3.79
N ILE A 61 -12.26 3.50 -3.71
CA ILE A 61 -11.09 4.36 -3.71
C ILE A 61 -10.81 4.82 -5.14
N ARG A 62 -10.76 6.13 -5.33
CA ARG A 62 -10.35 6.77 -6.58
C ARG A 62 -8.96 7.35 -6.42
N ALA A 63 -8.02 6.81 -7.19
CA ALA A 63 -6.62 7.25 -7.25
C ALA A 63 -6.03 6.78 -8.59
N ASP A 64 -4.83 7.25 -8.90
CA ASP A 64 -4.14 6.85 -10.13
C ASP A 64 -3.40 5.51 -9.99
N ILE A 65 -2.92 5.20 -8.77
CA ILE A 65 -2.07 4.04 -8.49
C ILE A 65 -2.54 3.30 -7.23
N MET A 66 -2.58 1.97 -7.28
CA MET A 66 -2.78 1.12 -6.12
C MET A 66 -1.66 0.10 -5.96
N ILE A 67 -1.08 0.06 -4.76
CA ILE A 67 -0.12 -0.96 -4.32
C ILE A 67 -0.84 -1.82 -3.28
N ASP A 68 -1.06 -3.10 -3.58
CA ASP A 68 -1.75 -4.04 -2.71
C ASP A 68 -1.26 -5.46 -3.00
N ASP A 69 -1.35 -6.35 -2.02
CA ASP A 69 -0.96 -7.75 -2.16
C ASP A 69 -2.13 -8.67 -2.53
N HIS A 70 -3.38 -8.18 -2.44
CA HIS A 70 -4.57 -8.96 -2.73
C HIS A 70 -5.15 -8.62 -4.11
N PRO A 71 -5.15 -9.58 -5.06
CA PRO A 71 -5.75 -9.39 -6.39
C PRO A 71 -7.19 -8.87 -6.34
N LYS A 72 -8.02 -9.37 -5.39
CA LYS A 72 -9.41 -8.90 -5.24
C LYS A 72 -9.56 -7.39 -5.01
N ASN A 73 -8.56 -6.72 -4.44
CA ASN A 73 -8.56 -5.26 -4.25
C ASN A 73 -8.14 -4.56 -5.55
N LEU A 74 -7.20 -5.15 -6.28
CA LEU A 74 -6.62 -4.63 -7.51
C LEU A 74 -7.55 -4.83 -8.73
N ASP A 75 -8.32 -5.92 -8.76
CA ASP A 75 -9.15 -6.34 -9.90
C ASP A 75 -10.21 -5.31 -10.28
N PHE A 76 -10.71 -4.53 -9.31
CA PHE A 76 -11.71 -3.47 -9.52
C PHE A 76 -11.11 -2.07 -9.57
N PHE A 77 -9.79 -1.94 -9.40
CA PHE A 77 -9.12 -0.65 -9.50
C PHE A 77 -8.91 -0.29 -10.97
N GLU A 78 -9.34 0.91 -11.34
CA GLU A 78 -9.31 1.42 -12.72
C GLU A 78 -7.91 1.92 -13.13
N GLY A 79 -7.10 2.39 -12.17
CA GLY A 79 -5.77 2.92 -12.41
C GLY A 79 -4.67 1.87 -12.52
N ASP A 80 -3.42 2.33 -12.42
CA ASP A 80 -2.23 1.50 -12.45
C ASP A 80 -2.13 0.64 -11.18
N THR A 81 -1.87 -0.66 -11.35
CA THR A 81 -1.86 -1.61 -10.23
C THR A 81 -0.51 -2.30 -10.08
N TYR A 82 0.00 -2.29 -8.86
CA TYR A 82 1.22 -2.98 -8.46
C TYR A 82 0.90 -4.05 -7.42
N MET A 83 0.97 -5.32 -7.82
CA MET A 83 0.73 -6.46 -6.93
C MET A 83 2.00 -6.77 -6.14
N PHE A 84 1.98 -6.48 -4.84
CA PHE A 84 3.11 -6.74 -3.96
C PHE A 84 3.19 -8.23 -3.60
N THR A 85 4.31 -8.88 -3.89
CA THR A 85 4.49 -10.32 -3.66
C THR A 85 4.38 -10.68 -2.18
N GLN A 86 3.52 -11.64 -1.88
CA GLN A 86 3.30 -12.23 -0.56
C GLN A 86 3.08 -13.75 -0.70
N PRO A 87 3.25 -14.56 0.37
CA PRO A 87 3.13 -16.02 0.28
C PRO A 87 1.84 -16.50 -0.39
N HIS A 88 0.68 -15.88 -0.07
CA HIS A 88 -0.62 -16.27 -0.62
C HIS A 88 -0.82 -15.93 -2.10
N ASN A 89 -0.07 -14.97 -2.65
CA ASN A 89 -0.18 -14.58 -4.06
C ASN A 89 0.99 -15.09 -4.93
N SER A 90 1.94 -15.82 -4.33
CA SER A 90 3.18 -16.28 -4.98
C SER A 90 2.95 -17.24 -6.15
N LEU A 91 1.89 -18.05 -6.11
CA LEU A 91 1.56 -19.02 -7.16
C LEU A 91 0.79 -18.39 -8.34
N ILE A 92 0.40 -17.12 -8.26
CA ILE A 92 -0.28 -16.41 -9.34
C ILE A 92 0.74 -16.03 -10.41
N LYS A 93 0.80 -16.84 -11.47
CA LYS A 93 1.73 -16.66 -12.59
C LYS A 93 1.27 -15.65 -13.64
N THR A 94 -0.04 -15.55 -13.83
CA THR A 94 -0.66 -14.67 -14.84
C THR A 94 -1.65 -13.73 -14.15
N SER A 95 -1.42 -12.43 -14.31
CA SER A 95 -2.30 -11.36 -13.82
C SER A 95 -2.13 -10.14 -14.70
N ARG A 96 -3.14 -9.27 -14.75
CA ARG A 96 -3.05 -7.96 -15.40
C ARG A 96 -2.22 -6.94 -14.60
N HIS A 97 -1.94 -7.24 -13.33
CA HIS A 97 -1.23 -6.33 -12.42
C HIS A 97 0.29 -6.47 -12.58
N LYS A 98 1.00 -5.35 -12.46
CA LYS A 98 2.47 -5.34 -12.46
C LYS A 98 2.94 -5.92 -11.12
N ARG A 99 3.69 -7.02 -11.13
CA ARG A 99 4.19 -7.62 -9.88
C ARG A 99 5.44 -6.88 -9.39
N VAL A 100 5.53 -6.66 -8.08
CA VAL A 100 6.72 -6.13 -7.40
C VAL A 100 7.06 -6.98 -6.17
N ASN A 101 8.35 -7.09 -5.85
CA ASN A 101 8.84 -7.95 -4.76
C ASN A 101 9.43 -7.16 -3.58
N SER A 102 9.63 -5.85 -3.76
CA SER A 102 10.22 -4.99 -2.74
C SER A 102 9.77 -3.55 -2.90
N TRP A 103 9.98 -2.77 -1.84
CA TRP A 103 9.79 -1.32 -1.88
C TRP A 103 10.76 -0.60 -2.81
N SER A 104 11.96 -1.15 -3.00
CA SER A 104 12.92 -0.61 -3.99
C SER A 104 12.45 -0.78 -5.43
N GLU A 105 11.74 -1.88 -5.75
CA GLU A 105 11.12 -2.05 -7.07
C GLU A 105 9.97 -1.06 -7.27
N ILE A 106 9.17 -0.79 -6.23
CA ILE A 106 8.16 0.28 -6.27
C ILE A 106 8.79 1.64 -6.57
N GLU A 107 9.84 2.04 -5.83
CA GLU A 107 10.55 3.31 -6.11
C GLU A 107 11.02 3.40 -7.56
N ALA A 108 11.59 2.32 -8.09
CA ALA A 108 12.06 2.27 -9.48
C ALA A 108 10.92 2.41 -10.49
N MET A 109 9.80 1.72 -10.27
CA MET A 109 8.60 1.81 -11.13
C MET A 109 7.99 3.21 -11.12
N LEU A 110 7.98 3.86 -9.95
CA LEU A 110 7.47 5.21 -9.75
C LEU A 110 8.47 6.31 -10.11
N LYS A 111 9.66 5.95 -10.62
CA LYS A 111 10.75 6.88 -10.98
C LYS A 111 11.10 7.84 -9.84
N VAL A 112 11.12 7.32 -8.62
CA VAL A 112 11.54 8.06 -7.44
C VAL A 112 13.07 8.04 -7.40
N ASP A 113 13.69 9.13 -7.84
CA ASP A 113 15.14 9.30 -7.77
C ASP A 113 15.67 9.04 -6.35
N LYS A 114 16.80 8.34 -6.26
CA LYS A 114 17.57 8.26 -5.02
C LYS A 114 18.31 9.60 -4.86
N ALA A 115 17.96 10.34 -3.81
CA ALA A 115 18.71 11.53 -3.39
C ALA A 115 20.16 11.18 -3.06
#